data_AF-A0A1J5HR85-F1
#
_entry.id   AF-A0A1J5HR85-F1
#
_cell.length_a   1.000
_cell.length_b   1.000
_cell.length_c   1.000
_cell.angle_alpha   90.00
_cell.angle_beta   90.00
_cell.angle_gamma   90.00
#
_symmetry.space_group_name_H-M   'P 1'
#
loop_
_entity.id
_entity.type
_entity.pdbx_description
1 polymer ?
#
loop_
_entity_poly.entity_id
_entity_poly.type
_entity_poly.pdbx_seq_one_letter_code
_entity_poly.pdbx_strand_id
1 'polypeptide(L)' 'MDPAMLWSLKRLVTKAKKRGIMVGICGQAPSNHPDLVEKLVKWGITSISVSPDAIDHTREIIHWAENRNITKK' A
#
# COMPACT_ATOMS: atom_id res chain seq x y z
N MET A 1 -2.79 14.78 -1.47
CA MET A 1 -1.58 14.07 -1.95
C MET A 1 -1.35 14.41 -3.40
N ASP A 2 -0.10 14.64 -3.80
CA ASP A 2 0.24 15.04 -5.16
C ASP A 2 -0.18 13.98 -6.22
N PRO A 3 -0.88 14.37 -7.30
CA PRO A 3 -1.33 13.43 -8.33
C PRO A 3 -0.19 12.73 -9.08
N ALA A 4 0.94 13.40 -9.31
CA ALA A 4 2.07 12.82 -10.06
C ALA A 4 2.77 11.72 -9.25
N MET A 5 2.89 11.92 -7.93
CA MET A 5 3.39 10.92 -6.99
C MET A 5 2.47 9.69 -6.94
N LEU A 6 1.16 9.89 -6.80
CA LEU A 6 0.18 8.80 -6.83
C LEU A 6 0.23 7.99 -8.13
N TRP A 7 0.35 8.68 -9.27
CA TRP A 7 0.50 8.04 -10.57
C TRP A 7 1.78 7.19 -10.64
N SER A 8 2.90 7.74 -10.17
CA SER A 8 4.20 7.08 -10.17
C SER A 8 4.18 5.80 -9.34
N LEU A 9 3.65 5.87 -8.11
CA LEU A 9 3.50 4.71 -7.23
C LEU A 9 2.60 3.64 -7.84
N LYS A 10 1.42 4.04 -8.34
CA LYS A 10 0.50 3.10 -9.00
C LYS A 10 1.15 2.41 -10.18
N ARG A 11 1.84 3.16 -11.03
CA ARG A 11 2.52 2.62 -12.22
C ARG A 11 3.60 1.63 -11.82
N LEU A 12 4.45 1.97 -10.85
CA LEU A 12 5.53 1.12 -10.38
C LEU A 12 5.00 -0.19 -9.77
N VAL A 13 4.09 -0.09 -8.80
CA VAL A 13 3.54 -1.25 -8.09
C VAL A 13 2.83 -2.20 -9.04
N THR A 14 1.93 -1.69 -9.90
CA THR A 14 1.18 -2.54 -10.83
C THR A 14 2.06 -3.19 -11.89
N LYS A 15 3.12 -2.51 -12.34
CA LYS A 15 4.07 -3.08 -13.33
C LYS A 15 4.99 -4.13 -12.70
N ALA A 16 5.44 -3.93 -11.47
CA ALA A 16 6.24 -4.90 -10.74
C ALA A 16 5.43 -6.16 -10.42
N LYS A 17 4.19 -6.00 -9.93
CA LYS A 17 3.25 -7.11 -9.70
C LYS A 17 3.03 -7.95 -10.95
N LYS A 18 2.81 -7.32 -12.11
CA LYS A 18 2.67 -8.01 -13.40
C LYS A 18 3.90 -8.84 -13.82
N ARG A 19 5.07 -8.52 -13.26
CA ARG A 19 6.34 -9.21 -13.52
C ARG A 19 6.73 -10.16 -12.39
N GLY A 20 5.90 -10.33 -11.36
CA GLY A 20 6.24 -11.14 -10.19
C GLY A 20 7.36 -10.54 -9.33
N ILE A 21 7.64 -9.24 -9.47
CA ILE A 21 8.69 -8.55 -8.72
C ILE A 21 8.06 -7.94 -7.47
N MET A 22 8.65 -8.22 -6.31
CA MET A 22 8.25 -7.64 -5.02
C MET A 22 8.57 -6.15 -4.97
N VAL A 23 7.68 -5.36 -4.35
CA VAL A 23 7.85 -3.92 -4.12
C VAL A 23 7.48 -3.59 -2.68
N GLY A 24 8.36 -2.82 -2.04
CA GLY A 24 8.13 -2.26 -0.71
C GLY A 24 8.12 -0.73 -0.73
N ILE A 25 7.54 -0.13 0.30
CA ILE A 25 7.66 1.31 0.60
C ILE A 25 8.12 1.51 2.04
N CYS A 26 8.93 2.54 2.27
CA CYS A 26 9.39 2.96 3.59
C CYS A 26 9.18 4.48 3.78
N GLY A 27 9.35 4.94 5.02
CA GLY A 27 9.23 6.34 5.41
C GLY A 27 7.99 6.63 6.25
N GLN A 28 7.76 7.90 6.56
CA GLN A 28 6.64 8.32 7.43
C GLN A 28 5.29 8.35 6.71
N ALA A 29 5.29 8.39 5.37
CA ALA A 29 4.06 8.42 4.59
C ALA A 29 3.12 7.22 4.85
N PRO A 30 3.58 5.95 4.82
CA PRO A 30 2.71 4.82 5.17
C PRO A 30 2.25 4.82 6.63
N SER A 31 2.99 5.43 7.56
CA SER A 31 2.58 5.55 8.97
C SER A 31 1.47 6.59 9.17
N ASN A 32 1.52 7.70 8.41
CA ASN A 32 0.65 8.85 8.64
C ASN A 32 -0.55 8.93 7.68
N HIS A 33 -0.56 8.13 6.61
CA HIS A 33 -1.58 8.17 5.57
C HIS A 33 -2.24 6.81 5.34
N PRO A 34 -3.30 6.47 6.11
CA PRO A 34 -4.09 5.26 5.92
C PRO A 34 -4.64 5.10 4.50
N ASP A 35 -5.05 6.21 3.86
CA ASP A 35 -5.61 6.19 2.50
C ASP A 35 -4.55 5.79 1.45
N LEU A 36 -3.28 6.11 1.70
CA LEU A 36 -2.15 5.67 0.88
C LEU A 36 -1.94 4.16 1.04
N VAL A 37 -1.96 3.64 2.28
CA VAL A 37 -1.83 2.20 2.57
C VAL A 37 -2.92 1.42 1.84
N GLU A 38 -4.19 1.84 1.93
CA GLU A 38 -5.29 1.18 1.22
C GLU A 38 -5.07 1.15 -0.31
N LYS A 39 -4.62 2.26 -0.90
CA LYS A 39 -4.31 2.34 -2.34
C LYS A 39 -3.17 1.39 -2.72
N LEU A 40 -2.10 1.36 -1.93
CA LEU A 40 -0.94 0.51 -2.18
C LEU A 40 -1.32 -0.98 -2.10
N VAL A 41 -2.09 -1.38 -1.08
CA VAL A 41 -2.64 -2.76 -0.97
C VAL A 41 -3.48 -3.11 -2.18
N LYS A 42 -4.38 -2.21 -2.60
CA LYS A 42 -5.21 -2.41 -3.80
C LYS A 42 -4.38 -2.55 -5.08
N TRP A 43 -3.26 -1.82 -5.20
CA TRP A 43 -2.35 -1.96 -6.34
C TRP A 43 -1.49 -3.24 -6.25
N GLY A 44 -1.39 -3.83 -5.07
CA GLY A 44 -0.69 -5.08 -4.78
C GLY A 44 0.76 -4.88 -4.42
N ILE A 45 1.04 -3.90 -3.56
CA ILE A 45 2.33 -3.81 -2.87
C ILE A 45 2.57 -5.08 -2.03
N THR A 46 3.82 -5.47 -1.86
CA THR A 46 4.18 -6.71 -1.15
C THR A 46 4.78 -6.47 0.24
N SER A 47 5.20 -5.24 0.54
CA SER A 47 5.77 -4.88 1.84
C SER A 47 5.55 -3.40 2.17
N ILE A 48 5.30 -3.10 3.44
CA ILE A 48 5.18 -1.72 3.94
C ILE A 48 6.01 -1.65 5.23
N SER A 49 6.93 -0.70 5.31
CA SER A 49 7.71 -0.38 6.51
C SER A 49 7.15 0.87 7.17
N VAL A 50 6.85 0.77 8.46
CA VAL A 50 6.26 1.84 9.29
C VAL A 50 7.02 1.98 10.59
N SER A 51 6.85 3.13 11.25
CA SER A 51 7.31 3.35 12.62
C SER A 51 6.68 2.33 13.59
N PRO A 52 7.38 1.92 14.66
CA PRO A 52 6.89 0.90 15.59
C PRO A 52 5.52 1.19 16.20
N ASP A 53 5.23 2.44 16.52
CA ASP A 53 3.98 2.94 17.06
C ASP A 53 2.79 2.80 16.10
N ALA A 54 3.05 2.72 14.79
CA ALA A 54 2.03 2.61 13.75
C ALA A 54 1.79 1.18 13.28
N ILE A 55 2.52 0.17 13.81
CA ILE A 55 2.44 -1.21 13.33
C ILE A 55 1.02 -1.77 13.44
N ASP A 56 0.40 -1.70 14.61
CA ASP A 56 -0.91 -2.32 14.84
C ASP A 56 -2.00 -1.64 14.03
N HIS A 57 -2.01 -0.30 14.01
CA HIS A 57 -2.93 0.47 13.19
C HIS A 57 -2.78 0.16 11.70
N THR A 58 -1.54 0.08 11.20
CA THR A 58 -1.27 -0.24 9.78
C THR A 58 -1.74 -1.65 9.44
N ARG A 59 -1.56 -2.62 10.35
CA ARG A 59 -2.05 -4.00 10.16
C ARG A 59 -3.55 -4.07 10.03
N GLU A 60 -4.29 -3.33 10.86
CA GLU A 60 -5.74 -3.24 10.76
C GLU A 60 -6.17 -2.69 9.40
N ILE A 61 -5.56 -1.59 8.96
CA ILE A 61 -5.85 -0.98 7.65
C ILE A 61 -5.59 -1.97 6.51
N ILE A 62 -4.47 -2.69 6.54
CA ILE A 62 -4.15 -3.71 5.54
C ILE A 62 -5.22 -4.80 5.54
N HIS A 63 -5.58 -5.33 6.70
CA HIS A 63 -6.62 -6.36 6.83
C HIS A 63 -7.95 -5.91 6.21
N TRP A 64 -8.41 -4.71 6.53
CA TRP A 64 -9.63 -4.15 5.94
C TRP A 64 -9.51 -3.93 4.43
N ALA A 65 -8.38 -3.43 3.95
CA ALA A 65 -8.13 -3.19 2.54
C ALA A 65 -8.11 -4.51 1.74
N GLU A 66 -7.55 -5.58 2.29
CA GLU A 66 -7.54 -6.92 1.69
C GLU A 66 -8.95 -7.52 1.63
N ASN A 67 -9.70 -7.47 2.73
CA ASN A 67 -11.10 -7.96 2.77
C ASN A 67 -12.00 -7.23 1.77
N ARG A 68 -11.82 -5.92 1.60
CA ARG A 68 -12.54 -5.12 0.59
C ARG A 68 -12.19 -5.51 -0.84
N ASN A 69 -11.01 -6.09 -1.10
CA ASN A 69 -10.63 -6.58 -2.42
C ASN A 69 -11.20 -7.99 -2.69
N ILE A 70 -11.34 -8.82 -1.65
CA ILE A 70 -11.94 -10.15 -1.74
C ILE A 70 -13.44 -10.05 -2.05
N THR A 71 -14.14 -9.14 -1.37
CA THR A 71 -15.60 -8.93 -1.54
C THR A 71 -16.02 -8.30 -2.88
N LYS A 72 -15.07 -7.78 -3.66
CA LYS A 72 -15.33 -7.16 -4.98
C LYS A 72 -15.14 -8.11 -6.16
N LYS A 73 -14.80 -9.36 -5.90
CA LYS A 73 -14.50 -10.38 -6.90
C LYS A 73 -15.65 -11.37 -7.02
#